data_AF-A0A2V1GR24-F1
#
_entry.id   AF-A0A2V1GR24-F1
#
_cell.length_a   1.000
_cell.length_b   1.000
_cell.length_c   1.000
_cell.angle_alpha   90.00
_cell.angle_beta   90.00
_cell.angle_gamma   90.00
#
_symmetry.space_group_name_H-M   'P 1'
#
loop_
_entity.id
_entity.type
_entity.pdbx_description
1 polymer ?
#
loop_
_entity_poly.entity_id
_entity_poly.type
_entity_poly.pdbx_seq_one_letter_code
_entity_poly.pdbx_strand_id
1 'polypeptide(L)'
;MDNNPAQQAKIKCFGSKAALCAEATRLPKIDLPTINLEVAPRYGEKVEWRQKIVIQLSDSELPIACAVLMGYLPNAHFKRPGKGIDIERQENRLLIRASAGTGNLFMLPVTIGDSFRLCTIMLRQLVKQTGLGDETLVLAALRGAAALNKPQVN
;
A
#
# COMPACT_ATOMS: atom_id res chain seq x y z
N MET A 1 13.89 15.97 -13.49
CA MET A 1 12.78 16.04 -12.52
C MET A 1 13.35 15.78 -11.15
N ASP A 2 13.20 16.71 -10.21
CA ASP A 2 13.83 16.64 -8.90
C ASP A 2 13.36 15.41 -8.12
N ASN A 3 14.27 14.49 -7.86
CA ASN A 3 14.01 13.27 -7.10
C ASN A 3 14.13 13.52 -5.59
N ASN A 4 13.70 14.71 -5.13
CA ASN A 4 13.78 15.09 -3.72
C ASN A 4 12.70 14.34 -2.91
N PRO A 5 13.07 13.43 -1.99
CA PRO A 5 12.10 12.65 -1.20
C PRO A 5 11.17 13.53 -0.35
N ALA A 6 11.60 14.75 0.00
CA ALA A 6 10.77 15.68 0.76
C ALA A 6 9.56 16.20 -0.05
N GLN A 7 9.65 16.21 -1.39
CA GLN A 7 8.62 16.71 -2.29
C GLN A 7 7.69 15.61 -2.82
N GLN A 8 8.00 14.34 -2.52
CA GLN A 8 7.17 13.22 -2.93
C GLN A 8 5.81 13.24 -2.22
N ALA A 9 4.73 13.04 -2.98
CA ALA A 9 3.40 12.90 -2.43
C ALA A 9 3.38 11.73 -1.45
N LYS A 10 2.86 11.95 -0.25
CA LYS A 10 2.74 10.89 0.77
C LYS A 10 1.51 11.09 1.61
N ILE A 11 0.94 9.99 2.08
CA ILE A 11 -0.14 10.00 3.07
C ILE A 11 0.31 9.21 4.28
N LYS A 12 -0.16 9.63 5.46
CA LYS A 12 0.10 8.95 6.73
C LYS A 12 -1.23 8.57 7.37
N CYS A 13 -1.30 7.33 7.83
CA CYS A 13 -2.42 6.78 8.59
C CYS A 13 -1.92 6.44 9.99
N PHE A 14 -2.74 6.68 11.00
CA PHE A 14 -2.33 6.53 12.39
C PHE A 14 -3.31 5.67 13.17
N GLY A 15 -2.76 4.79 14.01
CA GLY A 15 -3.50 4.00 14.97
C GLY A 15 -2.81 4.05 16.32
N SER A 16 -3.33 3.32 17.30
CA SER A 16 -2.85 3.43 18.68
C SER A 16 -1.43 2.93 18.88
N LYS A 17 -0.99 1.91 18.12
CA LYS A 17 0.32 1.24 18.31
C LYS A 17 1.24 1.31 17.10
N ALA A 18 0.74 1.75 15.96
CA ALA A 18 1.51 1.83 14.72
C ALA A 18 1.02 2.97 13.83
N ALA A 19 1.85 3.34 12.86
CA ALA A 19 1.53 4.26 11.80
C ALA A 19 1.99 3.70 10.45
N LEU A 20 1.25 4.02 9.39
CA LEU A 20 1.61 3.74 8.01
C LEU A 20 1.95 5.07 7.33
N CYS A 21 3.02 5.09 6.53
CA CYS A 21 3.26 6.10 5.51
C CYS A 21 3.28 5.41 4.15
N ALA A 22 2.43 5.84 3.23
CA ALA A 22 2.49 5.45 1.83
C ALA A 22 3.04 6.62 1.02
N GLU A 23 4.20 6.43 0.39
CA GLU A 23 4.95 7.46 -0.31
C GLU A 23 5.10 7.12 -1.79
N ALA A 24 4.68 8.05 -2.65
CA ALA A 24 4.87 7.96 -4.09
C ALA A 24 6.36 8.07 -4.44
N THR A 25 6.89 7.08 -5.14
CA THR A 25 8.31 7.00 -5.48
C THR A 25 8.48 6.38 -6.85
N ARG A 26 9.72 6.01 -7.22
CA ARG A 26 10.03 5.28 -8.45
C ARG A 26 10.90 4.06 -8.15
N LEU A 27 10.74 3.00 -8.94
CA LEU A 27 11.60 1.82 -8.91
C LEU A 27 12.99 2.22 -9.44
N PRO A 28 14.07 2.10 -8.66
CA PRO A 28 15.37 2.67 -9.02
C PRO A 28 15.97 2.12 -10.32
N LYS A 29 15.70 0.86 -10.66
CA LYS A 29 16.33 0.19 -11.81
C LYS A 29 15.71 0.55 -13.17
N ILE A 30 14.42 0.88 -13.18
CA ILE A 30 13.64 1.06 -14.42
C ILE A 30 12.88 2.39 -14.43
N ASP A 31 13.13 3.26 -13.45
CA ASP A 31 12.50 4.57 -13.25
C ASP A 31 10.96 4.54 -13.32
N LEU A 32 10.35 3.45 -12.86
CA LEU A 32 8.91 3.24 -12.97
C LEU A 32 8.17 3.75 -11.73
N PRO A 33 7.12 4.58 -11.87
CA PRO A 33 6.29 5.05 -10.75
C PRO A 33 5.80 3.90 -9.86
N THR A 34 5.89 4.06 -8.54
CA THR A 34 5.43 3.08 -7.54
C THR A 34 5.17 3.72 -6.17
N ILE A 35 4.87 2.89 -5.17
CA ILE A 35 4.64 3.29 -3.78
C ILE A 35 5.60 2.55 -2.84
N ASN A 36 6.20 3.28 -1.90
CA ASN A 36 6.79 2.73 -0.69
C ASN A 36 5.73 2.66 0.41
N LEU A 37 5.59 1.50 1.03
CA LEU A 37 4.83 1.28 2.24
C LEU A 37 5.78 1.22 3.44
N GLU A 38 5.60 2.13 4.38
CA GLU A 38 6.41 2.24 5.58
C GLU A 38 5.53 2.08 6.82
N VAL A 39 5.72 1.03 7.60
CA VAL A 39 4.98 0.81 8.84
C VAL A 39 5.91 0.90 10.03
N ALA A 40 5.61 1.78 10.98
CA ALA A 40 6.44 2.06 12.15
C ALA A 40 5.63 1.92 13.45
N PRO A 41 6.27 1.58 14.57
CA PRO A 41 5.61 1.60 15.87
C PRO A 41 5.31 3.04 16.31
N ARG A 42 4.23 3.19 17.06
CA ARG A 42 3.75 4.46 17.61
C ARG A 42 3.56 4.33 19.13
N TYR A 43 4.07 5.31 19.86
CA TYR A 43 3.99 5.42 21.32
C TYR A 43 3.31 6.74 21.67
N GLY A 44 2.01 6.68 21.99
CA GLY A 44 1.19 7.89 22.13
C GLY A 44 1.10 8.64 20.80
N GLU A 45 1.51 9.90 20.76
CA GLU A 45 1.57 10.71 19.54
C GLU A 45 2.87 10.55 18.74
N LYS A 46 3.90 9.94 19.33
CA LYS A 46 5.22 9.83 18.70
C LYS A 46 5.31 8.58 17.84
N VAL A 47 5.77 8.74 16.59
CA VAL A 47 6.04 7.63 15.67
C VAL A 47 7.54 7.42 15.53
N GLU A 48 8.02 6.20 15.77
CA GLU A 48 9.44 5.85 15.68
C GLU A 48 9.81 5.38 14.27
N TRP A 49 9.86 6.33 13.32
CA TRP A 49 10.18 6.04 11.91
C TRP A 49 11.55 5.38 11.69
N ARG A 50 12.46 5.43 12.67
CA ARG A 50 13.75 4.71 12.61
C ARG A 50 13.58 3.19 12.70
N GLN A 51 12.48 2.71 13.26
CA GLN A 51 12.16 1.28 13.42
C GLN A 51 11.15 0.78 12.38
N LYS A 52 10.99 1.52 11.27
CA LYS A 52 9.99 1.21 10.24
C LYS A 52 10.34 -0.06 9.45
N ILE A 53 9.31 -0.81 9.10
CA ILE A 53 9.35 -1.84 8.06
C ILE A 53 8.98 -1.17 6.74
N VAL A 54 9.86 -1.30 5.74
CA VAL A 54 9.64 -0.72 4.40
C VAL A 54 9.48 -1.82 3.35
N ILE A 55 8.42 -1.74 2.55
CA ILE A 55 8.26 -2.50 1.31
C ILE A 55 7.96 -1.53 0.18
N GLN A 56 8.85 -1.50 -0.82
CA GLN A 56 8.56 -0.87 -2.10
C GLN A 56 7.77 -1.86 -2.95
N LEU A 57 6.58 -1.47 -3.40
CA LEU A 57 5.77 -2.29 -4.28
C LEU A 57 6.44 -2.40 -5.66
N SER A 58 6.43 -3.59 -6.25
CA SER A 58 6.81 -3.80 -7.64
C SER A 58 5.75 -3.28 -8.61
N ASP A 59 6.05 -3.36 -9.90
CA ASP A 59 5.13 -3.16 -11.01
C ASP A 59 3.92 -4.11 -10.97
N SER A 60 4.12 -5.36 -10.55
CA SER A 60 3.05 -6.35 -10.40
C SER A 60 2.28 -6.24 -9.08
N GLU A 61 2.90 -5.69 -8.02
CA GLU A 61 2.28 -5.59 -6.69
C GLU A 61 1.40 -4.35 -6.51
N LEU A 62 1.74 -3.22 -7.15
CA LEU A 62 0.94 -2.00 -7.06
C LEU A 62 -0.51 -2.20 -7.55
N PRO A 63 -0.78 -2.86 -8.70
CA PRO A 63 -2.14 -3.21 -9.10
C PRO A 63 -2.86 -4.06 -8.05
N ILE A 64 -2.19 -5.06 -7.46
CA ILE A 64 -2.78 -5.93 -6.45
C ILE A 64 -3.20 -5.11 -5.21
N ALA A 65 -2.33 -4.21 -4.73
CA ALA A 65 -2.66 -3.30 -3.64
C ALA A 65 -3.87 -2.42 -3.97
N CYS A 66 -3.92 -1.86 -5.18
CA CYS A 66 -5.07 -1.08 -5.66
C CYS A 66 -6.35 -1.92 -5.66
N ALA A 67 -6.31 -3.17 -6.14
CA ALA A 67 -7.46 -4.06 -6.18
C ALA A 67 -7.99 -4.37 -4.77
N VAL A 68 -7.10 -4.57 -3.78
CA VAL A 68 -7.52 -4.69 -2.37
C VAL A 68 -8.19 -3.41 -1.90
N LEU A 69 -7.59 -2.23 -2.11
CA LEU A 69 -8.15 -0.96 -1.65
C LEU A 69 -9.48 -0.58 -2.32
N MET A 70 -9.68 -0.99 -3.57
CA MET A 70 -10.92 -0.80 -4.33
C MET A 70 -12.03 -1.79 -3.96
N GLY A 71 -11.74 -2.79 -3.12
CA GLY A 71 -12.73 -3.80 -2.72
C GLY A 71 -12.88 -4.95 -3.71
N TYR A 72 -11.99 -5.07 -4.70
CA TYR A 72 -12.02 -6.17 -5.66
C TYR A 72 -11.33 -7.43 -5.12
N LEU A 73 -10.41 -7.27 -4.18
CA LEU A 73 -9.75 -8.37 -3.48
C LEU A 73 -9.93 -8.25 -1.96
N PRO A 74 -10.04 -9.38 -1.22
CA PRO A 74 -10.20 -9.35 0.22
C PRO A 74 -8.90 -8.96 0.94
N ASN A 75 -7.73 -9.37 0.42
CA ASN A 75 -6.44 -9.12 1.03
C ASN A 75 -5.29 -9.25 0.02
N ALA A 76 -4.10 -8.81 0.42
CA ALA A 76 -2.83 -9.08 -0.25
C ALA A 76 -1.68 -9.12 0.76
N HIS A 77 -0.71 -9.99 0.50
CA HIS A 77 0.52 -10.14 1.28
C HIS A 77 1.74 -9.77 0.42
N PHE A 78 2.46 -8.72 0.81
CA PHE A 78 3.68 -8.29 0.14
C PHE A 78 4.87 -8.74 0.97
N LYS A 79 5.73 -9.62 0.43
CA LYS A 79 6.83 -10.24 1.18
C LYS A 79 8.18 -9.93 0.56
N ARG A 80 9.18 -9.74 1.43
CA ARG A 80 10.61 -9.72 1.11
C ARG A 80 11.33 -10.67 2.09
N PRO A 81 12.60 -11.05 1.84
CA PRO A 81 13.34 -11.86 2.81
C PRO A 81 13.31 -11.23 4.21
N GLY A 82 12.74 -11.95 5.18
CA GLY A 82 12.66 -11.53 6.58
C GLY A 82 11.63 -10.45 6.94
N LYS A 83 10.81 -9.94 6.00
CA LYS A 83 9.76 -8.94 6.29
C LYS A 83 8.54 -9.03 5.38
N GLY A 84 7.38 -8.59 5.87
CA GLY A 84 6.14 -8.59 5.11
C GLY A 84 5.19 -7.46 5.52
N ILE A 85 4.30 -7.07 4.61
CA ILE A 85 3.16 -6.20 4.87
C ILE A 85 1.91 -6.85 4.28
N ASP A 86 0.90 -7.07 5.13
CA ASP A 86 -0.44 -7.48 4.76
C ASP A 86 -1.37 -6.26 4.70
N ILE A 87 -2.22 -6.24 3.67
CA ILE A 87 -3.38 -5.34 3.58
C ILE A 87 -4.62 -6.22 3.51
N GLU A 88 -5.51 -6.08 4.47
CA GLU A 88 -6.71 -6.90 4.60
C GLU A 88 -7.95 -6.00 4.73
N ARG A 89 -9.01 -6.29 3.97
CA ARG A 89 -10.30 -5.66 4.17
C ARG A 89 -11.03 -6.36 5.31
N GLN A 90 -11.53 -5.56 6.25
CA GLN A 90 -12.42 -6.01 7.30
C GLN A 90 -13.72 -5.23 7.24
N GLU A 91 -14.72 -5.64 8.01
CA GLU A 91 -15.93 -4.86 8.16
C GLU A 91 -15.59 -3.43 8.64
N ASN A 92 -16.04 -2.43 7.90
CA ASN A 92 -15.87 -1.00 8.17
C ASN A 92 -14.43 -0.44 8.24
N ARG A 93 -13.39 -1.21 7.86
CA ARG A 93 -11.99 -0.73 7.88
C ARG A 93 -11.05 -1.56 7.01
N LEU A 94 -9.85 -1.03 6.78
CA LEU A 94 -8.70 -1.85 6.38
C LEU A 94 -7.88 -2.19 7.62
N LEU A 95 -7.29 -3.38 7.64
CA LEU A 95 -6.25 -3.74 8.59
C LEU A 95 -4.92 -3.84 7.85
N ILE A 96 -3.92 -3.12 8.36
CA ILE A 96 -2.53 -3.22 7.91
C ILE A 96 -1.75 -3.99 8.98
N ARG A 97 -1.02 -5.02 8.58
CA ARG A 97 -0.12 -5.78 9.45
C ARG A 97 1.27 -5.77 8.82
N ALA A 98 2.30 -5.44 9.58
CA ALA A 98 3.68 -5.50 9.12
C ALA A 98 4.49 -6.38 10.06
N SER A 99 5.30 -7.27 9.51
CA SER A 99 6.14 -8.19 10.27
C SER A 99 7.58 -8.14 9.80
N ALA A 100 8.53 -8.27 10.74
CA ALA A 100 9.95 -8.42 10.43
C ALA A 100 10.65 -9.32 11.44
N GLY A 101 11.26 -10.41 10.96
CA GLY A 101 11.94 -11.41 11.79
C GLY A 101 11.07 -11.99 12.91
N THR A 102 11.73 -12.44 13.97
CA THR A 102 11.08 -12.95 15.19
C THR A 102 10.86 -11.81 16.17
N GLY A 103 9.72 -11.11 16.08
CA GLY A 103 9.23 -10.25 17.16
C GLY A 103 8.71 -8.87 16.77
N ASN A 104 9.10 -8.32 15.61
CA ASN A 104 8.52 -7.06 15.15
C ASN A 104 7.21 -7.34 14.43
N LEU A 105 6.11 -7.04 15.11
CA LEU A 105 4.76 -7.09 14.55
C LEU A 105 4.05 -5.76 14.82
N PHE A 106 3.73 -5.04 13.77
CA PHE A 106 3.00 -3.77 13.83
C PHE A 106 1.62 -3.96 13.19
N MET A 107 0.59 -3.44 13.83
CA MET A 107 -0.79 -3.54 13.36
C MET A 107 -1.49 -2.19 13.46
N LEU A 108 -2.21 -1.84 12.41
CA LEU A 108 -2.91 -0.57 12.26
C LEU A 108 -4.28 -0.81 11.60
N PRO A 109 -5.40 -0.61 12.32
CA PRO A 109 -6.68 -0.38 11.66
C PRO A 109 -6.64 1.00 10.96
N VAL A 110 -7.00 1.05 9.69
CA VAL A 110 -7.08 2.28 8.89
C VAL A 110 -8.55 2.64 8.73
N THR A 111 -8.90 3.88 9.09
CA THR A 111 -10.26 4.41 8.99
C THR A 111 -10.74 4.47 7.53
N ILE A 112 -12.05 4.62 7.32
CA ILE A 112 -12.61 4.78 5.97
C ILE A 112 -12.02 6.00 5.25
N GLY A 113 -11.88 7.14 5.96
CA GLY A 113 -11.31 8.36 5.40
C GLY A 113 -9.84 8.20 4.97
N ASP A 114 -9.02 7.56 5.81
CA ASP A 114 -7.63 7.28 5.44
C ASP A 114 -7.51 6.18 4.37
N SER A 115 -8.44 5.22 4.34
CA SER A 115 -8.51 4.20 3.30
C SER A 115 -8.77 4.82 1.93
N PHE A 116 -9.68 5.81 1.85
CA PHE A 116 -9.90 6.60 0.64
C PHE A 116 -8.61 7.31 0.20
N ARG A 117 -7.95 8.03 1.11
CA ARG A 117 -6.69 8.75 0.80
C ARG A 117 -5.58 7.81 0.35
N LEU A 118 -5.43 6.66 1.02
CA LEU A 118 -4.49 5.60 0.63
C LEU A 118 -4.80 5.05 -0.77
N CYS A 119 -6.08 4.81 -1.09
CA CYS A 119 -6.51 4.37 -2.40
C CYS A 119 -6.16 5.40 -3.49
N THR A 120 -6.47 6.68 -3.25
CA THR A 120 -6.21 7.75 -4.23
C THR A 120 -4.72 7.90 -4.56
N ILE A 121 -3.82 7.82 -3.59
CA ILE A 121 -2.38 7.95 -3.89
C ILE A 121 -1.85 6.74 -4.67
N MET A 122 -2.32 5.53 -4.35
CA MET A 122 -1.93 4.33 -5.08
C MET A 122 -2.44 4.32 -6.51
N LEU A 123 -3.72 4.66 -6.73
CA LEU A 123 -4.28 4.77 -8.09
C LEU A 123 -3.57 5.84 -8.91
N ARG A 124 -3.24 6.99 -8.32
CA ARG A 124 -2.46 8.04 -9.03
C ARG A 124 -1.07 7.54 -9.44
N GLN A 125 -0.43 6.69 -8.64
CA GLN A 125 0.83 6.07 -9.04
C GLN A 125 0.63 4.99 -10.09
N LEU A 126 -0.45 4.21 -10.00
CA LEU A 126 -0.78 3.18 -10.98
C LEU A 126 -1.03 3.81 -12.37
N VAL A 127 -1.82 4.89 -12.46
CA VAL A 127 -2.04 5.62 -13.72
C VAL A 127 -0.72 6.13 -14.31
N LYS A 128 0.16 6.69 -13.47
CA LYS A 128 1.49 7.12 -13.92
C LYS A 128 2.36 5.94 -14.39
N GLN A 129 2.25 4.80 -13.71
CA GLN A 129 3.00 3.58 -14.02
C GLN A 129 2.57 2.97 -15.35
N THR A 130 1.26 2.93 -15.64
CA THR A 130 0.75 2.38 -16.90
C THR A 130 1.07 3.25 -18.11
N GLY A 131 1.28 4.56 -17.90
CA GLY A 131 1.42 5.53 -18.99
C GLY A 131 0.15 5.72 -19.81
N LEU A 132 -0.97 5.11 -19.39
CA LEU A 132 -2.26 5.27 -20.04
C LEU A 132 -2.84 6.63 -19.63
N GLY A 133 -3.26 7.42 -20.63
CA GLY A 133 -3.96 8.68 -20.38
C GLY A 133 -5.43 8.51 -19.97
N ASP A 134 -5.97 7.29 -20.08
CA ASP A 134 -7.36 6.97 -19.77
C ASP A 134 -7.45 6.19 -18.45
N GLU A 135 -7.87 6.90 -17.41
CA GLU A 135 -8.09 6.35 -16.07
C GLU A 135 -9.21 5.28 -16.06
N THR A 136 -10.20 5.40 -16.95
CA THR A 136 -11.30 4.43 -17.06
C THR A 136 -10.78 3.08 -17.56
N LEU A 137 -9.87 3.07 -18.54
CA LEU A 137 -9.22 1.84 -19.01
C LEU A 137 -8.38 1.18 -17.90
N VAL A 138 -7.65 1.96 -17.11
CA VAL A 138 -6.88 1.44 -15.97
C VAL A 138 -7.80 0.76 -14.95
N LEU A 139 -8.92 1.39 -14.59
CA LEU A 139 -9.90 0.82 -13.67
C LEU A 139 -10.58 -0.44 -14.23
N ALA A 140 -10.91 -0.47 -15.52
CA ALA A 140 -11.49 -1.62 -16.18
C ALA A 140 -10.51 -2.81 -16.21
N ALA A 141 -9.25 -2.56 -16.58
CA ALA A 141 -8.19 -3.56 -16.57
C ALA A 141 -7.95 -4.11 -15.15
N LEU A 142 -7.91 -3.23 -14.14
CA LEU A 142 -7.75 -3.62 -12.74
C LEU A 142 -8.89 -4.52 -12.26
N ARG A 143 -10.14 -4.15 -12.58
CA ARG A 143 -11.33 -4.95 -12.23
C ARG A 143 -11.30 -6.32 -12.92
N GLY A 144 -10.98 -6.36 -14.21
CA GLY A 144 -10.87 -7.61 -14.97
C GLY A 144 -9.77 -8.53 -14.43
N ALA A 145 -8.59 -7.98 -14.12
CA ALA A 145 -7.50 -8.75 -13.54
C ALA A 145 -7.84 -9.29 -12.15
N ALA A 146 -8.48 -8.48 -11.30
CA ALA A 146 -8.89 -8.92 -9.96
C ALA A 146 -9.91 -10.06 -9.99
N ALA A 147 -10.75 -10.14 -11.02
CA ALA A 147 -11.73 -11.22 -11.18
C ALA A 147 -11.11 -12.61 -11.44
N LEU A 148 -9.81 -12.68 -11.77
CA LEU A 148 -9.07 -13.96 -11.82
C LEU A 148 -8.92 -14.59 -10.43
N ASN A 149 -8.96 -13.78 -9.37
CA ASN A 149 -9.03 -14.25 -7.99
C ASN A 149 -10.48 -14.68 -7.71
N LYS A 150 -10.83 -15.89 -8.15
CA LYS A 150 -12.12 -16.47 -7.78
C LYS A 150 -12.15 -16.63 -6.26
N PRO A 151 -13.21 -16.18 -5.56
CA PRO A 151 -13.40 -16.58 -4.17
C PRO A 151 -13.40 -18.11 -4.13
N GLN A 152 -12.57 -18.69 -3.26
CA GLN A 152 -12.69 -20.10 -2.91
C GLN A 152 -14.09 -20.28 -2.35
N VAL A 153 -15.00 -20.83 -3.16
CA VAL A 153 -16.30 -21.27 -2.71
C VAL A 153 -16.01 -22.49 -1.84
N ASN A 154 -16.04 -22.30 -0.52
CA ASN A 154 -16.17 -23.41 0.42
C ASN A 154 -17.59 -23.97 0.36
#